data_AF-A0A2N6LES2-F1
#
_entry.id   AF-A0A2N6LES2-F1
#
_cell.length_a   1.000
_cell.length_b   1.000
_cell.length_c   1.000
_cell.angle_alpha   90.00
_cell.angle_beta   90.00
_cell.angle_gamma   90.00
#
_symmetry.space_group_name_H-M   'P 1'
#
loop_
_entity.id
_entity.type
_entity.pdbx_description
1 polymer ?
#
loop_
_entity_poly.entity_id
_entity_poly.type
_entity_poly.pdbx_seq_one_letter_code
_entity_poly.pdbx_strand_id
1 'polypeptide(L)'
;MLKKLFKILLSQFKLQDQFIILLIFSTIIPVSIVGLYGIYSSSNTLSEVAKEKMEAESTKEANKINTFLNGVSDDVLLLSKTPPIQGIIRAKENNGTDGQTNLSYNAWVGQLQILFTAMMERKPHYMQLRYIDEKGKEIVRVDSDGGNIKIISPAELQNKGDRPYFIETIKLTPGSIYVSPVDLKQENGQIETPFKPVIRYATPIVDSSGQKRGIVIANVFAKKFIDAFKEVSKQAEEENAY
;
A
#
# COMPACT_ATOMS: atom_id res chain seq x y z
N MET A 1 -34.52 -22.71 -51.88
CA MET A 1 -34.32 -21.37 -52.47
C MET A 1 -32.94 -21.24 -53.13
N LEU A 2 -31.85 -21.55 -52.42
CA LEU A 2 -30.46 -21.50 -52.94
C LEU A 2 -30.23 -22.29 -54.24
N LYS A 3 -30.69 -23.55 -54.31
CA LYS A 3 -30.55 -24.40 -55.52
C LYS A 3 -31.19 -23.80 -56.78
N LYS A 4 -32.31 -23.07 -56.64
CA LYS A 4 -33.03 -22.48 -57.77
C LYS A 4 -32.31 -21.23 -58.28
N LEU A 5 -31.79 -20.41 -57.34
CA LEU A 5 -30.97 -19.24 -57.62
C LEU A 5 -29.65 -19.61 -58.31
N PHE A 6 -28.99 -20.66 -57.82
CA PHE A 6 -27.73 -21.16 -58.38
C PHE A 6 -27.93 -21.67 -59.81
N LYS A 7 -29.03 -22.38 -60.07
CA LYS A 7 -29.34 -22.91 -61.40
C LYS A 7 -29.63 -21.81 -62.44
N ILE A 8 -30.26 -20.71 -62.04
CA ILE A 8 -30.53 -19.53 -62.89
C ILE A 8 -29.24 -18.73 -63.16
N LEU A 9 -28.37 -18.61 -62.16
CA LEU A 9 -27.09 -17.88 -62.28
C LEU A 9 -26.13 -18.60 -63.24
N LEU A 10 -26.01 -19.92 -63.13
CA LEU A 10 -25.10 -20.72 -63.98
C LEU A 10 -25.61 -20.85 -65.43
N SER A 11 -26.92 -20.85 -65.68
CA SER A 11 -27.48 -21.10 -67.02
C SER A 11 -27.20 -20.00 -68.05
N GLN A 12 -26.64 -18.85 -67.65
CA GLN A 12 -26.30 -17.74 -68.55
C GLN A 12 -24.85 -17.77 -69.06
N PHE A 13 -24.03 -18.70 -68.56
CA PHE A 13 -22.60 -18.80 -68.87
C PHE A 13 -22.26 -20.06 -69.68
N LYS A 14 -21.16 -20.04 -70.44
CA LYS A 14 -20.69 -21.22 -71.19
C LYS A 14 -20.24 -22.31 -70.21
N LEU A 15 -20.27 -23.58 -70.64
CA LEU A 15 -19.94 -24.74 -69.80
C LEU A 15 -18.57 -24.60 -69.11
N GLN A 16 -17.58 -24.04 -69.80
CA GLN A 16 -16.23 -23.80 -69.28
C GLN A 16 -16.22 -22.82 -68.09
N ASP A 17 -17.01 -21.74 -68.15
CA ASP A 17 -17.10 -20.74 -67.08
C ASP A 17 -17.77 -21.32 -65.82
N GLN A 18 -18.76 -22.22 -66.01
CA GLN A 18 -19.42 -22.91 -64.90
C GLN A 18 -18.44 -23.77 -64.09
N PHE A 19 -17.54 -24.49 -64.76
CA PHE A 19 -16.50 -25.29 -64.11
C PHE A 19 -15.48 -24.42 -63.35
N ILE A 20 -15.08 -23.28 -63.92
CA ILE A 20 -14.16 -22.33 -63.27
C ILE A 20 -14.78 -21.75 -61.99
N ILE A 21 -16.05 -21.34 -62.05
CA ILE A 21 -16.78 -20.81 -60.89
C ILE A 21 -16.87 -21.86 -59.76
N LEU A 22 -17.17 -23.12 -60.10
CA LEU A 22 -17.21 -24.22 -59.14
C LEU A 22 -15.84 -24.47 -58.47
N LEU A 23 -14.76 -24.44 -59.26
CA LEU A 23 -13.38 -24.57 -58.75
C LEU A 23 -13.03 -23.43 -57.78
N ILE A 24 -13.41 -22.20 -58.11
CA ILE A 24 -13.20 -21.02 -57.26
C ILE A 24 -13.98 -21.16 -55.93
N PHE A 25 -15.25 -21.55 -55.98
CA PHE A 25 -16.03 -21.76 -54.75
C PHE A 25 -15.49 -22.91 -53.90
N SER A 26 -15.00 -23.99 -54.54
CA SER A 26 -14.43 -25.14 -53.84
C SER A 26 -13.15 -24.79 -53.06
N THR A 27 -12.41 -23.76 -53.46
CA THR A 27 -11.21 -23.31 -52.74
C THR A 27 -11.51 -22.20 -51.75
N ILE A 28 -12.39 -21.25 -52.11
CA ILE A 28 -12.74 -20.12 -51.24
C ILE A 28 -13.49 -20.60 -49.99
N ILE A 29 -14.47 -21.49 -50.11
CA ILE A 29 -15.31 -21.88 -48.97
C ILE A 29 -14.47 -22.52 -47.84
N PRO A 30 -13.62 -23.54 -48.09
CA PRO A 30 -12.78 -24.10 -47.04
C PRO A 30 -11.81 -23.07 -46.44
N VAL A 31 -11.19 -22.23 -47.27
CA VAL A 31 -10.26 -21.18 -46.82
C VAL A 31 -10.97 -20.17 -45.92
N SER A 32 -12.19 -19.73 -46.29
CA SER A 32 -12.99 -18.82 -45.47
C SER A 32 -13.41 -19.45 -44.15
N ILE A 33 -13.83 -20.72 -44.14
CA ILE A 33 -14.21 -21.43 -42.91
C ILE A 33 -13.01 -21.56 -41.97
N VAL A 34 -11.86 -22.01 -42.49
CA VAL A 34 -10.62 -22.15 -41.70
C VAL A 34 -10.13 -20.79 -41.20
N GLY A 35 -10.18 -19.77 -42.04
CA GLY A 35 -9.79 -18.40 -41.66
C GLY A 35 -10.69 -17.83 -40.55
N LEU A 36 -12.02 -17.94 -40.70
CA LEU A 36 -12.97 -17.49 -39.69
C LEU A 36 -12.82 -18.26 -38.37
N TYR A 37 -12.66 -19.58 -38.44
CA TYR A 37 -12.41 -20.42 -37.28
C TYR A 37 -11.09 -20.07 -36.60
N GLY A 38 -10.03 -19.85 -37.38
CA GLY A 38 -8.71 -19.45 -36.87
C GLY A 38 -8.74 -18.10 -36.16
N ILE A 39 -9.47 -17.12 -36.72
CA ILE A 39 -9.68 -15.80 -36.08
C ILE A 39 -10.48 -15.95 -34.79
N TYR A 40 -11.59 -16.69 -34.83
CA TYR A 40 -12.43 -16.92 -33.66
C TYR A 40 -11.67 -17.63 -32.53
N SER A 41 -10.96 -18.71 -32.85
CA SER A 41 -10.15 -19.47 -31.89
C SER A 41 -9.01 -18.62 -31.33
N SER A 42 -8.27 -17.92 -32.20
CA SER A 42 -7.15 -17.07 -31.76
C SER A 42 -7.61 -15.92 -30.88
N SER A 43 -8.74 -15.28 -31.21
CA SER A 43 -9.29 -14.17 -30.42
C SER A 43 -9.72 -14.63 -29.03
N ASN A 44 -10.33 -15.81 -28.91
CA ASN A 44 -10.74 -16.34 -27.62
C ASN A 44 -9.53 -16.71 -26.74
N THR A 45 -8.53 -17.42 -27.31
CA THR A 45 -7.31 -17.76 -26.57
C THR A 45 -6.53 -16.51 -26.16
N LEU A 46 -6.42 -15.52 -27.03
CA LEU A 46 -5.74 -14.27 -26.71
C LEU A 46 -6.43 -13.52 -25.57
N SER A 47 -7.76 -13.47 -25.57
CA SER A 47 -8.53 -12.84 -24.49
C SER A 47 -8.36 -13.57 -23.16
N GLU A 48 -8.28 -14.90 -23.18
CA GLU A 48 -8.11 -15.72 -21.97
C GLU A 48 -6.71 -15.52 -21.37
N VAL A 49 -5.66 -15.55 -22.19
CA VAL A 49 -4.28 -15.26 -21.76
C VAL A 49 -4.15 -13.82 -21.25
N ALA A 50 -4.76 -12.85 -21.93
CA ALA A 50 -4.75 -11.45 -21.48
C ALA A 50 -5.42 -11.30 -20.10
N LYS A 51 -6.52 -12.02 -19.88
CA LYS A 51 -7.21 -12.03 -18.58
C LYS A 51 -6.35 -12.65 -17.48
N GLU A 52 -5.74 -13.82 -17.72
CA GLU A 52 -4.85 -14.47 -16.75
C GLU A 52 -3.65 -13.59 -16.39
N LYS A 53 -3.01 -12.96 -17.39
CA LYS A 53 -1.90 -12.03 -17.17
C LYS A 53 -2.33 -10.86 -16.27
N MET A 54 -3.47 -10.25 -16.57
CA MET A 54 -4.01 -9.13 -15.80
C MET A 54 -4.35 -9.52 -14.35
N GLU A 55 -4.93 -10.70 -14.14
CA GLU A 55 -5.20 -11.23 -12.79
C GLU A 55 -3.91 -11.50 -12.02
N ALA A 56 -2.89 -12.08 -12.68
CA ALA A 56 -1.59 -12.34 -12.08
C ALA A 56 -0.85 -11.04 -11.69
N GLU A 57 -0.86 -10.03 -12.55
CA GLU A 57 -0.29 -8.72 -12.27
C GLU A 57 -1.02 -8.02 -11.13
N SER A 58 -2.36 -7.99 -11.15
CA SER A 58 -3.17 -7.41 -10.08
C SER A 58 -2.87 -8.07 -8.72
N THR A 59 -2.77 -9.40 -8.70
CA THR A 59 -2.44 -10.17 -7.50
C THR A 59 -1.02 -9.90 -7.01
N LYS A 60 -0.05 -9.80 -7.93
CA LYS A 60 1.34 -9.47 -7.61
C LYS A 60 1.46 -8.09 -6.97
N GLU A 61 0.78 -7.08 -7.50
CA GLU A 61 0.79 -5.74 -6.92
C GLU A 61 0.04 -5.68 -5.58
N ALA A 62 -1.11 -6.35 -5.46
CA ALA A 62 -1.80 -6.51 -4.19
C ALA A 62 -0.90 -7.14 -3.11
N ASN A 63 -0.10 -8.14 -3.49
CA ASN A 63 0.87 -8.77 -2.58
C ASN A 63 1.99 -7.82 -2.16
N LYS A 64 2.50 -6.96 -3.05
CA LYS A 64 3.47 -5.93 -2.68
C LYS A 64 2.89 -4.95 -1.66
N ILE A 65 1.64 -4.52 -1.87
CA ILE A 65 0.92 -3.66 -0.94
C ILE A 65 0.80 -4.35 0.42
N ASN A 66 0.28 -5.58 0.47
CA ASN A 66 0.13 -6.32 1.72
C ASN A 66 1.48 -6.49 2.44
N THR A 67 2.54 -6.79 1.70
CA THR A 67 3.90 -6.91 2.25
C THR A 67 4.36 -5.59 2.87
N PHE A 68 4.10 -4.46 2.20
CA PHE A 68 4.43 -3.13 2.73
C PHE A 68 3.62 -2.79 3.99
N LEU A 69 2.30 -2.96 3.96
CA LEU A 69 1.41 -2.64 5.09
C LEU A 69 1.74 -3.52 6.32
N ASN A 70 2.03 -4.80 6.10
CA ASN A 70 2.48 -5.71 7.15
C ASN A 70 3.86 -5.32 7.67
N GLY A 71 4.79 -4.93 6.79
CA GLY A 71 6.12 -4.47 7.20
C GLY A 71 6.07 -3.24 8.11
N VAL A 72 5.17 -2.28 7.86
CA VAL A 72 4.96 -1.13 8.74
C VAL A 72 4.35 -1.55 10.08
N SER A 73 3.42 -2.49 10.04
CA SER A 73 2.76 -3.04 11.24
C SER A 73 3.79 -3.74 12.15
N ASP A 74 4.63 -4.59 11.58
CA ASP A 74 5.70 -5.30 12.27
C ASP A 74 6.74 -4.34 12.87
N ASP A 75 7.10 -3.29 12.12
CA ASP A 75 7.98 -2.22 12.57
C ASP A 75 7.45 -1.50 13.81
N VAL A 76 6.18 -1.09 13.80
CA VAL A 76 5.54 -0.39 14.93
C VAL A 76 5.42 -1.31 16.14
N LEU A 77 5.10 -2.59 15.92
CA LEU A 77 5.06 -3.60 16.96
C LEU A 77 6.44 -3.83 17.58
N LEU A 78 7.49 -3.92 16.75
CA LEU A 78 8.87 -4.02 17.21
C LEU A 78 9.24 -2.81 18.06
N LEU A 79 8.99 -1.58 17.56
CA LEU A 79 9.28 -0.35 18.27
C LEU A 79 8.68 -0.34 19.68
N SER A 80 7.43 -0.78 19.82
CA SER A 80 6.71 -0.83 21.11
C SER A 80 7.43 -1.65 22.19
N LYS A 81 8.29 -2.59 21.78
CA LYS A 81 9.03 -3.51 22.65
C LYS A 81 10.51 -3.16 22.79
N THR A 82 10.96 -2.05 22.22
CA THR A 82 12.39 -1.69 22.22
C THR A 82 12.88 -1.29 23.62
N PRO A 83 14.16 -1.54 23.94
CA PRO A 83 14.74 -1.14 25.23
C PRO A 83 14.56 0.35 25.58
N PRO A 84 14.67 1.33 24.65
CA PRO A 84 14.45 2.73 24.98
C PRO A 84 13.04 3.04 25.46
N ILE A 85 12.00 2.45 24.85
CA ILE A 85 10.62 2.65 25.32
C ILE A 85 10.46 2.10 26.75
N GLN A 86 10.94 0.89 26.99
CA GLN A 86 10.84 0.26 28.32
C GLN A 86 11.70 1.00 29.36
N GLY A 87 12.85 1.53 28.97
CA GLY A 87 13.71 2.36 29.82
C GLY A 87 13.05 3.67 30.22
N ILE A 88 12.37 4.35 29.28
CA ILE A 88 11.57 5.56 29.57
C ILE A 88 10.50 5.25 30.63
N ILE A 89 9.78 4.14 30.48
CA ILE A 89 8.74 3.70 31.42
C ILE A 89 9.33 3.47 32.82
N ARG A 90 10.39 2.65 32.92
CA ARG A 90 11.03 2.35 34.21
C ARG A 90 11.64 3.57 34.87
N ALA A 91 12.26 4.47 34.09
CA ALA A 91 12.81 5.72 34.61
C ALA A 91 11.70 6.65 35.13
N LYS A 92 10.55 6.72 34.45
CA LYS A 92 9.39 7.51 34.89
C LYS A 92 8.81 7.01 36.21
N GLU A 93 8.84 5.70 36.45
CA GLU A 93 8.40 5.09 37.73
C GLU A 93 9.39 5.32 38.88
N ASN A 94 10.68 5.36 38.57
CA ASN A 94 11.77 5.45 39.55
C ASN A 94 12.33 6.88 39.65
N ASN A 95 11.46 7.89 39.70
CA ASN A 95 11.82 9.30 39.91
C ASN A 95 12.86 9.88 38.92
N GLY A 96 12.83 9.43 37.67
CA GLY A 96 13.66 9.97 36.58
C GLY A 96 14.91 9.17 36.26
N THR A 97 15.18 8.06 36.94
CA THR A 97 16.33 7.17 36.66
C THR A 97 15.86 5.73 36.55
N ASP A 98 16.25 5.03 35.50
CA ASP A 98 15.92 3.62 35.32
C ASP A 98 16.62 2.76 36.37
N GLY A 99 15.85 2.14 37.27
CA GLY A 99 16.37 1.31 38.35
C GLY A 99 17.15 0.07 37.91
N GLN A 100 17.10 -0.33 36.63
CA GLN A 100 17.87 -1.47 36.12
C GLN A 100 19.22 -1.06 35.51
N THR A 101 19.26 0.08 34.81
CA THR A 101 20.44 0.50 34.03
C THR A 101 21.13 1.74 34.60
N ASN A 102 20.54 2.40 35.58
CA ASN A 102 20.94 3.71 36.12
C ASN A 102 20.98 4.83 35.07
N LEU A 103 20.40 4.62 33.88
CA LEU A 103 20.26 5.66 32.87
C LEU A 103 19.12 6.61 33.23
N SER A 104 19.33 7.90 33.01
CA SER A 104 18.28 8.90 33.25
C SER A 104 17.15 8.79 32.21
N TYR A 105 15.98 9.29 32.57
CA TYR A 105 14.83 9.43 31.68
C TYR A 105 15.21 10.12 30.36
N ASN A 106 15.97 11.23 30.45
CA ASN A 106 16.42 11.99 29.28
C ASN A 106 17.41 11.21 28.42
N ALA A 107 18.27 10.38 29.02
CA ALA A 107 19.16 9.50 28.27
C ALA A 107 18.37 8.49 27.44
N TRP A 108 17.33 7.87 28.02
CA TRP A 108 16.46 6.95 27.28
C TRP A 108 15.64 7.64 26.18
N VAL A 109 15.15 8.86 26.43
CA VAL A 109 14.52 9.70 25.40
C VAL A 109 15.49 9.94 24.23
N GLY A 110 16.75 10.29 24.52
CA GLY A 110 17.79 10.45 23.50
C GLY A 110 18.05 9.17 22.69
N GLN A 111 18.12 8.01 23.35
CA GLN A 111 18.28 6.72 22.68
C GLN A 111 17.09 6.40 21.76
N LEU A 112 15.86 6.70 22.19
CA LEU A 112 14.67 6.51 21.36
C LEU A 112 14.65 7.46 20.15
N GLN A 113 15.09 8.70 20.34
CA GLN A 113 15.24 9.67 19.24
C GLN A 113 16.26 9.18 18.21
N ILE A 114 17.42 8.67 18.65
CA ILE A 114 18.45 8.10 17.76
C ILE A 114 17.87 6.90 16.99
N LEU A 115 17.17 6.00 17.68
CA LEU A 115 16.53 4.85 17.05
C LEU A 115 15.51 5.25 15.99
N PHE A 116 14.63 6.21 16.30
CA PHE A 116 13.64 6.71 15.34
C PHE A 116 14.31 7.36 14.13
N THR A 117 15.33 8.19 14.35
CA THR A 117 16.10 8.80 13.25
C THR A 117 16.73 7.74 12.35
N ALA A 118 17.47 6.78 12.90
CA ALA A 118 18.11 5.72 12.12
C ALA A 118 17.09 4.87 11.33
N MET A 119 15.92 4.63 11.93
CA MET A 119 14.83 3.92 11.26
C MET A 119 14.27 4.72 10.09
N MET A 120 14.05 6.03 10.25
CA MET A 120 13.59 6.90 9.18
C MET A 120 14.62 7.06 8.05
N GLU A 121 15.91 7.10 8.37
CA GLU A 121 16.99 7.12 7.36
C GLU A 121 16.95 5.87 6.49
N ARG A 122 16.73 4.70 7.10
CA ARG A 122 16.64 3.42 6.39
C ARG A 122 15.32 3.27 5.63
N LYS A 123 14.23 3.80 6.19
CA LYS A 123 12.86 3.62 5.71
C LYS A 123 12.21 4.99 5.47
N PRO A 124 12.55 5.67 4.35
CA PRO A 124 12.12 7.05 4.06
C PRO A 124 10.62 7.18 3.73
N HIS A 125 9.82 6.12 3.94
CA HIS A 125 8.36 6.18 3.86
C HIS A 125 7.73 6.66 5.17
N TYR A 126 8.48 6.64 6.28
CA TYR A 126 8.05 7.24 7.53
C TYR A 126 8.14 8.75 7.47
N MET A 127 7.02 9.40 7.74
CA MET A 127 6.92 10.86 7.85
C MET A 127 7.06 11.30 9.32
N GLN A 128 6.60 10.48 10.26
CA GLN A 128 6.63 10.82 11.68
C GLN A 128 6.61 9.55 12.52
N LEU A 129 7.47 9.47 13.53
CA LEU A 129 7.48 8.43 14.55
C LEU A 129 7.33 9.10 15.91
N ARG A 130 6.40 8.61 16.73
CA ARG A 130 6.12 9.18 18.05
C ARG A 130 5.92 8.12 19.12
N TYR A 131 6.39 8.46 20.31
CA TYR A 131 5.88 7.88 21.55
C TYR A 131 4.99 8.93 22.22
N ILE A 132 3.72 8.58 22.44
CA ILE A 132 2.73 9.36 23.18
C ILE A 132 2.40 8.62 24.48
N ASP A 133 2.44 9.30 25.63
CA ASP A 133 2.20 8.69 26.94
C ASP A 133 0.73 8.35 27.22
N GLU A 134 0.46 7.75 28.38
CA GLU A 134 -0.88 7.34 28.80
C GLU A 134 -1.90 8.50 28.93
N LYS A 135 -1.42 9.75 29.01
CA LYS A 135 -2.26 10.96 29.08
C LYS A 135 -2.42 11.66 27.72
N GLY A 136 -1.88 11.07 26.66
CA GLY A 136 -1.92 11.64 25.32
C GLY A 136 -0.81 12.66 25.03
N LYS A 137 0.15 12.87 25.93
CA LYS A 137 1.26 13.82 25.72
C LYS A 137 2.38 13.16 24.91
N GLU A 138 2.81 13.81 23.84
CA GLU A 138 4.00 13.38 23.09
C GLU A 138 5.25 13.44 23.99
N ILE A 139 6.00 12.33 24.02
CA ILE A 139 7.25 12.17 24.78
C ILE A 139 8.46 12.23 23.85
N VAL A 140 8.37 11.54 22.71
CA VAL A 140 9.35 11.58 21.64
C VAL A 140 8.61 11.79 20.33
N ARG A 141 9.13 12.69 19.50
CA ARG A 141 8.65 12.93 18.15
C ARG A 141 9.84 13.20 17.25
N VAL A 142 9.91 12.42 16.18
CA VAL A 142 10.83 12.64 15.06
C VAL A 142 9.98 12.77 13.80
N ASP A 143 10.25 13.80 13.02
CA ASP A 143 9.57 14.12 11.77
C ASP A 143 10.54 13.94 10.59
N SER A 144 10.01 13.57 9.43
CA SER A 144 10.73 13.55 8.16
C SER A 144 9.87 14.07 7.02
N ASP A 145 10.47 14.77 6.07
CA ASP A 145 9.88 15.14 4.79
C ASP A 145 10.21 14.14 3.65
N GLY A 146 10.86 13.02 3.99
CA GLY A 146 11.33 12.01 3.04
C GLY A 146 12.83 12.12 2.71
N GLY A 147 13.50 13.20 3.13
CA GLY A 147 14.96 13.35 3.01
C GLY A 147 15.61 14.01 4.23
N ASN A 148 14.97 15.03 4.80
CA ASN A 148 15.42 15.70 6.01
C ASN A 148 14.69 15.10 7.22
N ILE A 149 15.44 14.75 8.26
CA ILE A 149 14.91 14.22 9.51
C ILE A 149 15.15 15.24 10.62
N LYS A 150 14.11 15.54 11.39
CA LYS A 150 14.12 16.52 12.48
C LYS A 150 13.59 15.88 13.76
N ILE A 151 14.43 15.89 14.80
CA ILE A 151 14.00 15.61 16.17
C ILE A 151 13.26 16.85 16.70
N ILE A 152 12.05 16.68 17.22
CA ILE A 152 11.24 17.77 17.74
C ILE A 152 11.60 18.04 19.21
N SER A 153 11.76 19.31 19.56
CA SER A 153 12.18 19.71 20.91
C SER A 153 11.05 19.52 21.93
N PRO A 154 11.35 19.30 23.22
CA PRO A 154 10.33 19.13 24.26
C PRO A 154 9.29 20.26 24.35
N ALA A 155 9.69 21.50 24.02
CA ALA A 155 8.80 22.67 24.02
C ALA A 155 7.75 22.63 22.91
N GLU A 156 8.03 21.95 21.80
CA GLU A 156 7.15 21.82 20.64
C GLU A 156 6.23 20.57 20.72
N LEU A 157 6.44 19.69 21.71
CA LEU A 157 5.64 18.46 21.89
C LEU A 157 4.22 18.77 22.35
N GLN A 158 3.23 18.14 21.73
CA GLN A 158 1.81 18.43 21.95
C GLN A 158 1.09 17.34 22.72
N ASN A 159 -0.09 17.69 23.25
CA ASN A 159 -1.05 16.69 23.73
C ASN A 159 -2.01 16.35 22.59
N LYS A 160 -2.17 15.05 22.32
CA LYS A 160 -3.02 14.48 21.27
C LYS A 160 -4.00 13.45 21.85
N GLY A 161 -4.26 13.49 23.15
CA GLY A 161 -5.15 12.56 23.86
C GLY A 161 -6.61 12.63 23.41
N ASP A 162 -7.01 13.75 22.81
CA ASP A 162 -8.32 13.98 22.21
C ASP A 162 -8.48 13.36 20.82
N ARG A 163 -7.39 12.88 20.20
CA ARG A 163 -7.43 12.41 18.82
C ARG A 163 -7.98 10.99 18.71
N PRO A 164 -8.81 10.71 17.69
CA PRO A 164 -9.38 9.37 17.50
C PRO A 164 -8.33 8.27 17.46
N TYR A 165 -7.21 8.47 16.77
CA TYR A 165 -6.14 7.46 16.72
C TYR A 165 -5.58 7.13 18.11
N PHE A 166 -5.50 8.10 19.02
CA PHE A 166 -5.01 7.85 20.37
C PHE A 166 -6.04 7.06 21.17
N ILE A 167 -7.28 7.55 21.17
CA ILE A 167 -8.41 6.97 21.91
C ILE A 167 -8.66 5.51 21.47
N GLU A 168 -8.59 5.23 20.17
CA GLU A 168 -8.82 3.88 19.65
C GLU A 168 -7.62 2.96 19.93
N THR A 169 -6.39 3.45 19.74
CA THR A 169 -5.19 2.64 19.96
C THR A 169 -5.01 2.25 21.43
N ILE A 170 -5.22 3.17 22.37
CA ILE A 170 -5.03 2.88 23.79
C ILE A 170 -6.07 1.87 24.33
N LYS A 171 -7.19 1.66 23.64
CA LYS A 171 -8.17 0.62 24.00
C LYS A 171 -7.75 -0.77 23.55
N LEU A 172 -6.90 -0.87 22.52
CA LEU A 172 -6.49 -2.15 21.95
C LEU A 172 -5.78 -3.07 22.95
N THR A 173 -5.84 -4.36 22.66
CA THR A 173 -5.03 -5.39 23.34
C THR A 173 -3.56 -5.20 22.97
N PRO A 174 -2.61 -5.39 23.91
CA PRO A 174 -1.18 -5.35 23.60
C PRO A 174 -0.83 -6.30 22.45
N GLY A 175 -0.08 -5.81 21.46
CA GLY A 175 0.24 -6.55 20.24
C GLY A 175 -0.75 -6.39 19.09
N SER A 176 -1.92 -5.79 19.33
CA SER A 176 -2.83 -5.38 18.26
C SER A 176 -2.42 -4.03 17.67
N ILE A 177 -2.81 -3.80 16.41
CA ILE A 177 -2.43 -2.61 15.66
C ILE A 177 -3.67 -1.86 15.20
N TYR A 178 -3.67 -0.55 15.43
CA TYR A 178 -4.59 0.40 14.84
C TYR A 178 -4.03 0.87 13.50
N VAL A 179 -4.87 0.87 12.46
CA VAL A 179 -4.55 1.46 11.16
C VAL A 179 -5.63 2.50 10.83
N SER A 180 -5.25 3.75 10.59
CA SER A 180 -6.20 4.79 10.19
C SER A 180 -6.58 4.67 8.71
N PRO A 181 -7.78 5.14 8.30
CA PRO A 181 -8.01 5.55 6.92
C PRO A 181 -6.96 6.57 6.46
N VAL A 182 -6.81 6.73 5.15
CA VAL A 182 -5.98 7.81 4.58
C VAL A 182 -6.62 9.15 4.93
N ASP A 183 -5.89 10.02 5.60
CA ASP A 183 -6.33 11.38 5.87
C ASP A 183 -5.22 12.41 5.64
N LEU A 184 -5.55 13.70 5.74
CA LEU A 184 -4.57 14.76 5.63
C LEU A 184 -3.92 15.01 6.98
N LYS A 185 -2.60 15.23 6.96
CA LYS A 185 -1.85 15.64 8.15
C LYS A 185 -2.44 16.94 8.71
N GLN A 186 -2.71 16.94 10.02
CA GLN A 186 -3.10 18.13 10.76
C GLN A 186 -2.07 18.46 11.83
N GLU A 187 -1.71 19.73 11.94
CA GLU A 187 -0.86 20.27 12.99
C GLU A 187 -1.56 21.45 13.67
N ASN A 188 -1.54 21.52 15.00
CA ASN A 188 -2.30 22.52 15.77
C ASN A 188 -3.79 22.64 15.39
N GLY A 189 -4.40 21.54 14.93
CA GLY A 189 -5.80 21.51 14.48
C GLY A 189 -6.05 22.06 13.07
N GLN A 190 -5.01 22.47 12.34
CA GLN A 190 -5.12 22.93 10.96
C GLN A 190 -4.53 21.89 10.00
N ILE A 191 -5.13 21.74 8.82
CA ILE A 191 -4.60 20.88 7.76
C ILE A 191 -3.30 21.49 7.22
N GLU A 192 -2.22 20.71 7.19
CA GLU A 192 -0.93 21.17 6.67
C GLU A 192 -0.99 21.34 5.14
N THR A 193 -0.50 22.47 4.65
CA THR A 193 -0.29 22.73 3.22
C THR A 193 1.22 22.76 2.91
N PRO A 194 1.68 22.17 1.78
CA PRO A 194 0.91 21.39 0.81
C PRO A 194 0.32 20.10 1.41
N PHE A 195 -0.84 19.67 0.90
CA PHE A 195 -1.56 18.52 1.43
C PHE A 195 -0.71 17.25 1.42
N LYS A 196 -0.49 16.68 2.60
CA LYS A 196 0.23 15.41 2.79
C LYS A 196 -0.76 14.34 3.24
N PRO A 197 -1.16 13.41 2.36
CA PRO A 197 -2.00 12.28 2.74
C PRO A 197 -1.17 11.27 3.54
N VAL A 198 -1.74 10.75 4.61
CA VAL A 198 -1.05 9.99 5.65
C VAL A 198 -1.88 8.78 6.06
N ILE A 199 -1.20 7.66 6.31
CA ILE A 199 -1.76 6.50 7.01
C ILE A 199 -1.05 6.40 8.36
N ARG A 200 -1.81 6.19 9.44
CA ARG A 200 -1.26 6.05 10.79
C ARG A 200 -1.35 4.61 11.26
N TYR A 201 -0.24 4.10 11.74
CA TYR A 201 -0.10 2.79 12.36
C TYR A 201 0.26 3.00 13.81
N ALA A 202 -0.50 2.42 14.74
CA ALA A 202 -0.24 2.61 16.14
C ALA A 202 -0.51 1.34 16.95
N THR A 203 0.23 1.14 18.03
CA THR A 203 0.01 0.02 18.96
C THR A 203 0.19 0.51 20.40
N PRO A 204 -0.56 -0.02 21.37
CA PRO A 204 -0.37 0.31 22.77
C PRO A 204 0.98 -0.21 23.27
N ILE A 205 1.65 0.63 24.06
CA ILE A 205 2.84 0.27 24.81
C ILE A 205 2.40 -0.17 26.20
N VAL A 206 3.00 -1.22 26.72
CA VAL A 206 2.76 -1.71 28.08
C VAL A 206 4.05 -1.81 28.88
N ASP A 207 3.92 -1.70 30.21
CA ASP A 207 4.99 -2.05 31.15
C ASP A 207 5.01 -3.56 31.46
N SER A 208 5.93 -3.98 32.33
CA SER A 208 6.11 -5.37 32.75
C SER A 208 4.90 -5.96 33.48
N SER A 209 4.01 -5.13 34.02
CA SER A 209 2.75 -5.56 34.66
C SER A 209 1.60 -5.70 33.66
N GLY A 210 1.82 -5.32 32.39
CA GLY A 210 0.79 -5.28 31.35
C GLY A 210 -0.08 -4.01 31.38
N GLN A 211 0.24 -3.04 32.24
CA GLN A 211 -0.46 -1.76 32.26
C GLN A 211 -0.05 -0.91 31.05
N LYS A 212 -1.01 -0.23 30.43
CA LYS A 212 -0.79 0.59 29.24
C LYS A 212 -0.12 1.90 29.61
N ARG A 213 0.99 2.20 28.95
CA ARG A 213 1.87 3.36 29.21
C ARG A 213 1.97 4.32 28.03
N GLY A 214 0.92 4.31 27.21
CA GLY A 214 0.80 5.13 26.01
C GLY A 214 0.78 4.30 24.74
N ILE A 215 1.15 4.92 23.63
CA ILE A 215 1.17 4.32 22.30
C ILE A 215 2.45 4.70 21.56
N VAL A 216 2.93 3.81 20.70
CA VAL A 216 3.84 4.18 19.63
C VAL A 216 3.03 4.32 18.35
N ILE A 217 3.30 5.37 17.59
CA ILE A 217 2.57 5.67 16.35
C ILE A 217 3.54 6.09 15.24
N ALA A 218 3.37 5.48 14.08
CA ALA A 218 4.03 5.82 12.84
C ALA A 218 3.04 6.44 11.86
N ASN A 219 3.36 7.63 11.35
CA ASN A 219 2.68 8.21 10.21
C ASN A 219 3.51 7.91 8.95
N VAL A 220 2.87 7.33 7.95
CA VAL A 220 3.49 6.94 6.68
C VAL A 220 2.96 7.81 5.55
N PHE A 221 3.84 8.22 4.63
CA PHE A 221 3.43 8.94 3.42
C PHE A 221 2.51 8.07 2.56
N ALA A 222 1.22 8.41 2.48
CA ALA A 222 0.29 7.69 1.60
C ALA A 222 0.63 7.92 0.12
N LYS A 223 1.30 9.02 -0.23
CA LYS A 223 1.74 9.29 -1.60
C LYS A 223 2.59 8.15 -2.18
N LYS A 224 3.47 7.53 -1.39
CA LYS A 224 4.28 6.40 -1.87
C LYS A 224 3.44 5.17 -2.23
N PHE A 225 2.31 4.98 -1.55
CA PHE A 225 1.31 3.97 -1.90
C PHE A 225 0.54 4.38 -3.17
N ILE A 226 0.10 5.64 -3.25
CA ILE A 226 -0.66 6.17 -4.39
C ILE A 226 0.17 6.13 -5.68
N ASP A 227 1.46 6.44 -5.61
CA ASP A 227 2.35 6.43 -6.77
C ASP A 227 2.55 4.99 -7.29
N ALA A 228 2.66 3.99 -6.39
CA ALA A 228 2.68 2.58 -6.78
C ALA A 228 1.39 2.15 -7.51
N PHE A 229 0.23 2.68 -7.12
CA PHE A 229 -1.03 2.45 -7.83
C PHE A 229 -1.08 3.12 -9.21
N LYS A 230 -0.50 4.31 -9.36
CA LYS A 230 -0.53 5.06 -10.62
C LYS A 230 0.34 4.45 -11.72
N GLU A 231 1.44 3.80 -11.34
CA GLU A 231 2.26 3.06 -12.32
C GLU A 231 1.49 1.88 -12.93
N VAL A 232 0.62 1.22 -12.15
CA VAL A 232 -0.27 0.14 -12.63
C VAL A 232 -1.27 0.63 -13.67
N SER A 233 -1.91 1.78 -13.43
CA SER A 233 -2.86 2.35 -14.40
C SER A 233 -2.18 2.77 -15.70
N LYS A 234 -0.94 3.27 -15.61
CA LYS A 234 -0.22 3.78 -16.77
C LYS A 234 0.32 2.67 -17.67
N GLN A 235 0.81 1.56 -17.10
CA GLN A 235 1.22 0.38 -17.87
C GLN A 235 0.04 -0.30 -18.56
N ALA A 236 -1.14 -0.34 -17.91
CA ALA A 236 -2.37 -0.83 -18.53
C ALA A 236 -2.87 0.05 -19.69
N GLU A 237 -2.59 1.35 -19.67
CA GLU A 237 -2.92 2.27 -20.77
C GLU A 237 -1.92 2.18 -21.94
N GLU A 238 -0.63 1.98 -21.65
CA GLU A 238 0.43 1.87 -22.67
C GLU A 238 0.42 0.50 -23.39
N GLU A 239 0.04 -0.61 -22.73
CA GLU A 239 -0.15 -1.92 -23.39
C GLU A 239 -1.43 -1.98 -24.25
N ASN A 240 -2.42 -1.11 -24.02
CA ASN A 240 -3.64 -1.02 -24.84
C ASN A 240 -3.53 -0.02 -26.01
N ALA A 241 -2.40 0.67 -26.14
CA ALA A 241 -2.14 1.68 -27.17
C ALA A 241 -1.34 1.15 -28.39
N TYR A 242 -1.02 -0.14 -28.41
CA TYR A 242 -0.34 -0.85 -29.50
C TYR A 242 -1.19 -2.01 -30.01
#